data_AF-A0A200QIW6-F1
#
_entry.id   AF-A0A200QIW6-F1
#
_cell.length_a   1.000
_cell.length_b   1.000
_cell.length_c   1.000
_cell.angle_alpha   90.00
_cell.angle_beta   90.00
_cell.angle_gamma   90.00
#
_symmetry.space_group_name_H-M   'P 1'
#
loop_
_entity.id
_entity.type
_entity.pdbx_description
1 polymer ?
#
loop_
_entity_poly.entity_id
_entity_poly.type
_entity_poly.pdbx_seq_one_letter_code
_entity_poly.pdbx_strand_id
1 'polypeptide(L)'
;MFTRDAVKIPNPDKTAGLYIKTRADQIVKVVFGEDEIAYQIGETTEILSRGRLCATPHCVRAPKGENALGVDRSTFAMFMQPDWDENLKFPSEVHLHKELIPPNGTLTFGEYSEKLLDKYYHQKI
;
A
#
# COMPACT_ATOMS: atom_id res chain seq x y z
N MET A 1 8.59 -10.57 10.15
CA MET A 1 9.54 -11.34 10.98
C MET A 1 10.71 -10.46 11.35
N PHE A 2 11.21 -10.53 12.58
CA PHE A 2 12.45 -9.86 13.00
C PHE A 2 13.56 -10.90 13.14
N THR A 3 14.77 -10.57 12.68
CA THR A 3 15.94 -11.45 12.77
C THR A 3 17.18 -10.71 13.21
N ARG A 4 18.09 -11.38 13.91
CA ARG A 4 19.45 -10.92 14.20
C ARG A 4 20.39 -12.09 13.91
N ASP A 5 21.44 -11.84 13.12
CA ASP A 5 22.39 -12.88 12.70
C ASP A 5 21.68 -14.12 12.10
N ALA A 6 20.68 -13.87 11.25
CA ALA A 6 19.79 -14.86 10.63
C ALA A 6 18.91 -15.70 11.59
N VAL A 7 18.87 -15.37 12.89
CA VAL A 7 18.02 -16.04 13.89
C VAL A 7 16.77 -15.21 14.16
N LYS A 8 15.58 -15.84 14.15
CA LYS A 8 14.30 -15.19 14.50
C LYS A 8 14.34 -14.72 15.96
N ILE A 9 13.97 -13.46 16.18
CA ILE A 9 13.87 -12.88 17.53
C ILE A 9 12.46 -12.32 17.78
N PRO A 10 12.06 -12.14 19.05
CA PRO A 10 10.89 -11.33 19.38
C PRO A 10 11.04 -9.90 18.86
N ASN A 11 9.92 -9.22 18.65
CA ASN A 11 9.95 -7.80 18.25
C ASN A 11 10.73 -6.98 19.31
N PRO A 12 11.86 -6.34 18.94
CA PRO A 12 12.69 -5.59 19.89
C PRO A 12 12.06 -4.28 20.35
N ASP A 13 11.04 -3.78 19.64
CA ASP A 13 10.36 -2.52 19.94
C ASP A 13 8.85 -2.66 19.69
N LYS A 14 8.05 -2.58 20.76
CA LYS A 14 6.58 -2.72 20.68
C LYS A 14 5.92 -1.69 19.75
N THR A 15 6.59 -0.58 19.42
CA THR A 15 6.12 0.46 18.51
C THR A 15 6.56 0.27 17.05
N ALA A 16 7.43 -0.71 16.78
CA ALA A 16 7.82 -1.07 15.43
C ALA A 16 6.73 -1.90 14.72
N GLY A 17 6.62 -1.75 13.40
CA GLY A 17 5.73 -2.56 12.57
C GLY A 17 4.93 -1.78 11.54
N LEU A 18 3.91 -2.43 10.98
CA LEU A 18 3.02 -1.85 9.98
C LEU A 18 1.96 -0.96 10.65
N TYR A 19 1.74 0.22 10.09
CA TYR A 19 0.72 1.17 10.50
C TYR A 19 -0.15 1.55 9.32
N ILE A 20 -1.44 1.75 9.57
CA ILE A 20 -2.41 2.23 8.58
C ILE A 20 -3.06 3.51 9.09
N LYS A 21 -3.42 4.39 8.16
CA LYS A 21 -4.29 5.53 8.42
C LYS A 21 -5.74 5.14 8.12
N THR A 22 -6.56 5.11 9.15
CA THR A 22 -8.00 4.83 9.03
C THR A 22 -8.74 5.98 8.35
N ARG A 23 -9.99 5.74 7.93
CA ARG A 23 -10.87 6.77 7.34
C ARG A 23 -11.23 7.90 8.31
N ALA A 24 -11.10 7.66 9.62
CA ALA A 24 -11.29 8.66 10.67
C ALA A 24 -9.98 9.40 11.02
N ASP A 25 -9.02 9.40 10.10
CA ASP A 25 -7.70 10.02 10.24
C ASP A 25 -6.79 9.43 11.35
N GLN A 26 -7.21 8.33 11.98
CA GLN A 26 -6.44 7.70 13.06
C GLN A 26 -5.32 6.82 12.50
N ILE A 27 -4.12 6.93 13.09
CA ILE A 27 -2.99 6.05 12.79
C ILE A 27 -3.01 4.86 13.76
N VAL A 28 -3.22 3.66 13.23
CA VAL A 28 -3.31 2.43 14.04
C VAL A 28 -2.24 1.43 13.63
N LYS A 29 -1.70 0.70 14.61
CA LYS A 29 -0.76 -0.39 14.36
C LYS A 29 -1.54 -1.63 13.92
N VAL A 30 -1.13 -2.22 12.80
CA VAL A 30 -1.69 -3.49 12.32
C VAL A 30 -1.00 -4.64 13.04
N VAL A 31 -1.80 -5.57 13.56
CA VAL A 31 -1.35 -6.79 14.23
C VAL A 31 -2.08 -7.97 13.60
N PHE A 32 -1.34 -9.01 13.25
CA PHE A 32 -1.83 -10.27 12.70
C PHE A 32 -0.94 -11.40 13.20
N GLY A 33 -1.50 -12.60 13.29
CA GLY A 33 -0.85 -13.83 13.77
C GLY A 33 0.19 -14.40 12.79
N GLU A 34 0.96 -15.40 13.25
CA GLU A 34 1.98 -16.05 12.41
C GLU A 34 1.37 -16.83 11.24
N ASP A 35 0.16 -17.36 11.41
CA ASP A 35 -0.59 -18.13 10.41
C ASP A 35 -1.65 -17.28 9.69
N GLU A 36 -1.54 -15.94 9.76
CA GLU A 36 -2.46 -15.00 9.15
C GLU A 36 -1.80 -14.22 8.01
N ILE A 37 -2.61 -13.84 7.02
CA ILE A 37 -2.22 -12.89 5.98
C ILE A 37 -2.99 -11.58 6.16
N ALA A 38 -2.29 -10.46 5.98
CA ALA A 38 -2.93 -9.16 5.90
C ALA A 38 -3.27 -8.86 4.43
N TYR A 39 -4.50 -8.41 4.19
CA TYR A 39 -4.95 -7.97 2.86
C TYR A 39 -5.26 -6.47 2.87
N GLN A 40 -4.79 -5.76 1.86
CA GLN A 40 -5.03 -4.33 1.70
C GLN A 40 -5.61 -4.03 0.32
N ILE A 41 -6.59 -3.14 0.29
CA ILE A 41 -7.18 -2.61 -0.95
C ILE A 41 -6.22 -1.60 -1.57
N GLY A 42 -5.93 -1.78 -2.86
CA GLY A 42 -5.19 -0.81 -3.68
C GLY A 42 -6.10 0.19 -4.39
N GLU A 43 -5.52 1.30 -4.86
CA GLU A 43 -6.24 2.43 -5.47
C GLU A 43 -7.09 2.02 -6.68
N THR A 44 -6.57 1.13 -7.55
CA THR A 44 -7.31 0.62 -8.71
C THR A 44 -8.63 -0.04 -8.28
N THR A 45 -8.62 -0.80 -7.19
CA THR A 45 -9.84 -1.45 -6.68
C THR A 45 -10.81 -0.43 -6.08
N GLU A 46 -10.30 0.60 -5.39
CA GLU A 46 -11.15 1.69 -4.88
C GLU A 46 -11.88 2.42 -6.01
N ILE A 47 -11.15 2.79 -7.06
CA ILE A 47 -11.69 3.46 -8.25
C ILE A 47 -12.78 2.60 -8.91
N LEU A 48 -12.47 1.34 -9.23
CA LEU A 48 -13.41 0.44 -9.92
C LEU A 48 -14.63 0.08 -9.06
N SER A 49 -14.44 -0.03 -7.74
CA SER A 49 -15.55 -0.28 -6.81
C SER A 49 -16.45 0.94 -6.58
N ARG A 50 -16.06 2.12 -7.12
CA ARG A 50 -16.70 3.42 -6.91
C ARG A 50 -16.75 3.81 -5.42
N GLY A 51 -15.63 3.62 -4.73
CA GLY A 51 -15.47 3.95 -3.32
C GLY A 51 -16.15 2.99 -2.33
N ARG A 52 -16.71 1.86 -2.79
CA ARG A 52 -17.24 0.82 -1.88
C ARG A 52 -16.12 0.16 -1.10
N LEU A 53 -15.00 -0.10 -1.77
CA LEU A 53 -13.73 -0.47 -1.17
C LEU A 53 -12.83 0.77 -1.19
N CYS A 54 -12.01 0.96 -0.16
CA CYS A 54 -11.10 2.11 -0.11
C CYS A 54 -9.70 1.65 0.20
N ALA A 55 -8.75 2.15 -0.57
CA ALA A 55 -7.34 2.11 -0.25
C ALA A 55 -7.06 3.00 0.96
N THR A 56 -6.08 2.60 1.76
CA THR A 56 -5.69 3.32 2.97
C THR A 56 -4.18 3.56 2.96
N PRO A 57 -3.71 4.78 3.22
CA PRO A 57 -2.29 5.04 3.41
C PRO A 57 -1.72 4.15 4.51
N HIS A 58 -0.50 3.66 4.31
CA HIS A 58 0.19 2.82 5.28
C HIS A 58 1.68 3.07 5.26
N CYS A 59 2.35 2.76 6.36
CA CYS A 59 3.79 2.85 6.47
C CYS A 59 4.33 1.80 7.43
N VAL A 60 5.64 1.52 7.33
CA VAL A 60 6.34 0.69 8.29
C VAL A 60 7.19 1.59 9.19
N ARG A 61 7.03 1.44 10.50
CA ARG A 61 7.89 2.07 11.50
C ARG A 61 9.04 1.13 11.85
N ALA A 62 10.27 1.62 11.68
CA ALA A 62 11.48 0.91 12.08
C ALA A 62 11.57 0.81 13.62
N PRO A 63 12.14 -0.30 14.14
CA PRO A 63 12.41 -0.43 15.58
C PRO A 63 13.49 0.57 16.03
N LYS A 64 13.38 1.03 17.27
CA LYS A 64 14.32 1.97 17.89
C LYS A 64 14.96 1.39 19.15
N GLY A 65 16.07 2.01 19.57
CA GLY A 65 16.81 1.66 20.79
C GLY A 65 17.94 0.65 20.57
N GLU A 66 18.74 0.40 21.62
CA GLU A 66 19.93 -0.48 21.55
C GLU A 66 19.58 -1.91 21.14
N ASN A 67 18.41 -2.40 21.57
CA ASN A 67 17.90 -3.72 21.19
C ASN A 67 17.55 -3.85 19.70
N ALA A 68 17.48 -2.74 18.95
CA ALA A 68 17.24 -2.77 17.51
C ALA A 68 18.55 -2.85 16.68
N LEU A 69 19.72 -2.74 17.32
CA LEU A 69 21.00 -2.84 16.63
C LEU A 69 21.17 -4.24 16.01
N GLY A 70 21.58 -4.26 14.75
CA GLY A 70 21.76 -5.49 13.96
C GLY A 70 20.47 -6.29 13.74
N VAL A 71 19.29 -5.66 13.88
CA VAL A 71 18.01 -6.33 13.65
C VAL A 71 17.46 -6.02 12.27
N ASP A 72 17.19 -7.07 11.50
CA ASP A 72 16.45 -7.00 10.24
C ASP A 72 14.96 -7.23 10.48
N ARG A 73 14.14 -6.65 9.60
CA ARG A 73 12.71 -6.96 9.51
C ARG A 73 12.34 -7.33 8.08
N SER A 74 11.89 -8.57 7.91
CA SER A 74 11.44 -9.09 6.61
C SER A 74 9.92 -9.21 6.56
N THR A 75 9.35 -8.86 5.41
CA THR A 75 7.93 -9.02 5.06
C THR A 75 7.87 -9.32 3.57
N PHE A 76 7.08 -10.32 3.18
CA PHE A 76 6.78 -10.58 1.77
C PHE A 76 5.48 -9.87 1.42
N ALA A 77 5.55 -8.94 0.47
CA ALA A 77 4.38 -8.23 -0.05
C ALA A 77 4.11 -8.73 -1.47
N MET A 78 2.88 -9.21 -1.69
CA MET A 78 2.42 -9.64 -3.01
C MET A 78 1.40 -8.63 -3.53
N PHE A 79 1.74 -7.94 -4.61
CA PHE A 79 0.84 -7.01 -5.27
C PHE A 79 0.06 -7.76 -6.35
N MET A 80 -1.26 -7.84 -6.17
CA MET A 80 -2.16 -8.33 -7.21
C MET A 80 -2.65 -7.15 -8.03
N GLN A 81 -2.61 -7.30 -9.35
CA GLN A 81 -2.96 -6.26 -10.30
C GLN A 81 -3.81 -6.85 -11.45
N PRO A 82 -4.61 -6.02 -12.15
CA PRO A 82 -5.24 -6.43 -13.41
C PRO A 82 -4.20 -6.80 -14.48
N ASP A 83 -4.66 -7.48 -15.53
CA ASP A 83 -3.87 -7.67 -16.74
C ASP A 83 -3.52 -6.30 -17.36
N TRP A 84 -2.36 -6.22 -18.02
CA TRP A 84 -1.81 -4.95 -18.50
C TRP A 84 -2.73 -4.23 -19.50
N ASP A 85 -3.38 -5.01 -20.36
CA ASP A 85 -4.31 -4.57 -21.40
C ASP A 85 -5.77 -4.53 -20.94
N GLU A 86 -6.06 -4.85 -19.67
CA GLU A 86 -7.42 -4.79 -19.13
C GLU A 86 -7.96 -3.35 -19.18
N ASN A 87 -9.15 -3.21 -19.76
CA ASN A 87 -9.80 -1.91 -19.93
C ASN A 87 -10.47 -1.44 -18.63
N LEU A 88 -9.88 -0.44 -17.99
CA LEU A 88 -10.44 0.22 -16.82
C LEU A 88 -11.46 1.28 -17.24
N LYS A 89 -12.74 1.01 -16.94
CA LYS A 89 -13.83 1.98 -17.15
C LYS A 89 -13.99 2.86 -15.92
N PHE A 90 -13.55 4.10 -16.01
CA PHE A 90 -13.61 5.03 -14.90
C PHE A 90 -15.02 5.60 -14.72
N PRO A 91 -15.48 5.79 -13.47
CA PRO A 91 -16.76 6.46 -13.21
C PRO A 91 -16.72 7.95 -13.60
N SER A 92 -17.89 8.58 -13.62
CA SER A 92 -18.03 10.02 -13.89
C SER A 92 -17.33 10.90 -12.85
N GLU A 93 -17.29 10.42 -11.60
CA GLU A 93 -16.62 11.08 -10.49
C GLU A 93 -15.57 10.15 -9.93
N VAL A 94 -14.31 10.59 -9.97
CA VAL A 94 -13.16 9.91 -9.39
C VAL A 94 -12.53 10.87 -8.40
N HIS A 95 -12.34 10.49 -7.15
CA HIS A 95 -11.74 11.37 -6.13
C HIS A 95 -10.21 11.31 -6.11
N LEU A 96 -9.62 10.23 -6.63
CA LEU A 96 -8.18 10.04 -6.77
C LEU A 96 -7.72 10.45 -8.17
N HIS A 97 -6.52 11.02 -8.28
CA HIS A 97 -5.84 11.25 -9.56
C HIS A 97 -6.69 11.92 -10.66
N LYS A 98 -7.55 12.88 -10.29
CA LYS A 98 -8.44 13.60 -11.21
C LYS A 98 -7.71 14.25 -12.40
N GLU A 99 -6.45 14.62 -12.17
CA GLU A 99 -5.57 15.21 -13.17
C GLU A 99 -5.07 14.21 -14.23
N LEU A 100 -5.11 12.90 -13.93
CA LEU A 100 -4.66 11.83 -14.81
C LEU A 100 -5.80 11.01 -15.41
N ILE A 101 -6.94 10.96 -14.71
CA ILE A 101 -8.07 10.09 -15.05
C ILE A 101 -9.17 10.90 -15.76
N PRO A 102 -9.48 10.62 -17.03
CA PRO A 102 -10.60 11.26 -17.72
C PRO A 102 -11.96 10.82 -17.12
N PRO A 103 -12.87 11.75 -16.76
CA PRO A 103 -14.22 11.41 -16.32
C PRO A 103 -14.96 10.59 -17.38
N ASN A 104 -15.60 9.48 -16.98
CA ASN A 104 -16.24 8.52 -17.90
C ASN A 104 -15.31 7.95 -19.00
N GLY A 105 -14.00 8.12 -18.86
CA GLY A 105 -13.04 7.64 -19.83
C GLY A 105 -12.69 6.17 -19.61
N THR A 106 -11.90 5.66 -20.54
CA THR A 106 -11.32 4.32 -20.46
C THR A 106 -9.82 4.45 -20.67
N LEU A 107 -9.04 3.76 -19.85
CA LEU A 107 -7.62 3.52 -20.06
C LEU A 107 -7.37 2.02 -19.86
N THR A 108 -6.33 1.48 -20.46
CA THR A 108 -5.83 0.18 -20.00
C THR A 108 -5.21 0.33 -18.60
N PHE A 109 -5.11 -0.77 -17.84
CA PHE A 109 -4.38 -0.76 -16.57
C PHE A 109 -2.91 -0.34 -16.75
N GLY A 110 -2.29 -0.73 -17.86
CA GLY A 110 -0.94 -0.31 -18.25
C GLY A 110 -0.82 1.21 -18.42
N GLU A 111 -1.67 1.81 -19.25
CA GLU A 111 -1.68 3.27 -19.46
C GLU A 111 -1.92 4.05 -18.15
N TYR A 112 -2.82 3.56 -17.30
CA TYR A 112 -3.06 4.15 -15.99
C TYR A 112 -1.82 4.06 -15.08
N SER A 113 -1.16 2.90 -15.05
CA SER A 113 0.02 2.65 -14.23
C SER A 113 1.21 3.51 -14.65
N GLU A 114 1.46 3.65 -15.96
CA GLU A 114 2.52 4.51 -16.48
C GLU A 114 2.30 5.98 -16.09
N LYS A 115 1.07 6.50 -16.22
CA LYS A 115 0.72 7.86 -15.79
C LYS A 115 1.00 8.08 -14.29
N LEU A 116 0.71 7.09 -13.45
CA LEU A 116 0.99 7.16 -12.01
C LEU A 116 2.50 7.14 -11.71
N LEU A 117 3.25 6.25 -12.36
CA LEU A 117 4.70 6.17 -12.19
C LEU A 117 5.37 7.49 -12.59
N ASP A 118 4.94 8.08 -13.71
CA ASP A 118 5.44 9.38 -14.14
C ASP A 118 5.14 10.48 -13.11
N LYS A 119 3.92 10.53 -12.59
CA LYS A 119 3.54 11.48 -11.53
C LYS A 119 4.42 11.34 -10.27
N TYR A 120 4.65 10.11 -9.80
CA TYR A 120 5.31 9.90 -8.51
C TYR A 120 6.83 9.89 -8.57
N TYR A 121 7.43 9.51 -9.70
CA TYR A 121 8.88 9.26 -9.79
C TYR A 121 9.60 10.10 -10.84
N HIS A 122 8.90 10.60 -11.87
CA HIS A 122 9.56 11.31 -12.98
C HIS A 122 9.20 12.80 -13.06
N GLN A 123 8.03 13.20 -12.57
CA GLN A 123 7.67 14.59 -12.40
C GLN A 123 8.29 15.10 -11.10
N LYS A 124 9.41 15.83 -11.22
CA LYS A 124 9.93 16.65 -10.11
C LYS A 124 8.90 17.74 -9.81
N ILE A 125 8.25 17.65 -8.65
CA ILE A 125 7.60 18.80 -8.02
C ILE A 125 8.70 19.71 -7.46
#